data_AF-A0A7S1A3E8-F1
#
_entry.id   AF-A0A7S1A3E8-F1
#
_cell.length_a   1.000
_cell.length_b   1.000
_cell.length_c   1.000
_cell.angle_alpha   90.00
_cell.angle_beta   90.00
_cell.angle_gamma   90.00
#
_symmetry.space_group_name_H-M   'P 1'
#
loop_
_entity.id
_entity.type
_entity.pdbx_description
1 polymer ?
#
loop_
_entity_poly.entity_id
_entity_poly.type
_entity_poly.pdbx_seq_one_letter_code
_entity_poly.pdbx_strand_id
1 'polypeptide(L)'
;GRRRFLPALASRTADARAHAERQAVNTACQASAADLIKVAMIAIHERLRVLRSHERGCRMPGRLLHQIHDELLLEVEEARLDEIREIVVSEMVAAGAGLH
;
A
#
# COMPACT_ATOMS: atom_id res chain seq x y z
N GLY A 1 13.78 6.29 1.25
CA GLY A 1 13.45 5.50 0.05
C GLY A 1 14.19 4.17 0.07
N ARG A 2 13.54 3.09 -0.40
CA ARG A 2 14.15 1.76 -0.52
C ARG A 2 15.26 1.78 -1.58
N ARG A 3 16.41 1.17 -1.29
CA ARG A 3 17.54 1.07 -2.23
C ARG A 3 17.67 -0.37 -2.73
N ARG A 4 17.87 -0.55 -4.03
CA ARG A 4 18.19 -1.85 -4.66
C ARG A 4 19.56 -1.77 -5.31
N PHE A 5 20.46 -2.68 -4.93
CA PHE A 5 21.79 -2.78 -5.52
C PHE A 5 21.72 -3.61 -6.81
N LEU A 6 22.25 -3.06 -7.90
CA LEU A 6 22.26 -3.69 -9.23
C LEU A 6 23.71 -3.75 -9.76
N PRO A 7 24.55 -4.69 -9.26
CA PRO A 7 25.96 -4.77 -9.66
C PRO A 7 26.15 -5.06 -11.16
N ALA A 8 25.15 -5.68 -11.80
CA ALA A 8 25.15 -5.97 -13.24
C ALA A 8 25.12 -4.71 -14.14
N LEU A 9 24.88 -3.51 -13.59
CA LEU A 9 25.06 -2.25 -14.32
C LEU A 9 26.51 -2.03 -14.76
N ALA A 10 27.49 -2.57 -14.01
CA ALA A 10 28.90 -2.53 -14.36
C ALA A 10 29.34 -3.73 -15.23
N SER A 11 28.41 -4.59 -15.66
CA SER A 11 28.74 -5.77 -16.47
C SER A 11 29.25 -5.38 -17.86
N ARG A 12 30.23 -6.15 -18.34
CA ARG A 12 30.76 -6.04 -19.72
C ARG A 12 29.83 -6.68 -20.76
N THR A 13 28.90 -7.53 -20.31
CA THR A 13 27.92 -8.19 -21.19
C THR A 13 26.74 -7.25 -21.44
N ALA A 14 26.49 -6.92 -22.70
CA ALA A 14 25.40 -6.01 -23.09
C ALA A 14 24.02 -6.47 -22.57
N ASP A 15 23.73 -7.77 -22.63
CA ASP A 15 22.45 -8.33 -22.17
C ASP A 15 22.24 -8.16 -20.66
N ALA A 16 23.28 -8.42 -19.87
CA ALA A 16 23.24 -8.29 -18.42
C ALA A 16 23.04 -6.83 -18.00
N ARG A 17 23.70 -5.89 -18.69
CA ARG A 17 23.52 -4.45 -18.47
C ARG A 17 22.12 -3.99 -18.86
N ALA A 18 21.63 -4.37 -20.03
CA ALA A 18 20.29 -4.01 -20.49
C ALA A 18 19.17 -4.56 -19.56
N HIS A 19 19.37 -5.77 -19.01
CA HIS A 19 18.46 -6.30 -18.00
C HIS A 19 18.50 -5.49 -16.71
N ALA A 20 19.70 -5.13 -16.22
CA ALA A 20 19.86 -4.33 -15.02
C ALA A 20 19.25 -2.91 -15.16
N GLU A 21 19.35 -2.29 -16.34
CA GLU A 21 18.69 -1.01 -16.65
C GLU A 21 17.17 -1.12 -16.55
N ARG A 22 16.57 -2.13 -17.18
CA ARG A 22 15.11 -2.38 -17.08
C ARG A 22 14.68 -2.62 -15.62
N GLN A 23 15.48 -3.37 -14.86
CA GLN A 23 15.23 -3.60 -13.45
C GLN A 23 15.31 -2.31 -12.62
N ALA A 24 16.24 -1.41 -12.92
CA ALA A 24 16.38 -0.14 -12.22
C ALA A 24 15.11 0.72 -12.39
N VAL A 25 14.64 0.86 -13.62
CA VAL A 25 13.41 1.61 -13.96
C VAL A 25 12.19 0.99 -13.28
N ASN A 26 12.00 -0.33 -13.45
CA ASN A 26 10.84 -1.01 -12.87
C ASN A 26 10.86 -0.99 -11.34
N THR A 27 12.04 -1.11 -10.72
CA THR A 27 12.16 -1.06 -9.25
C THR A 27 11.78 0.32 -8.72
N ALA A 28 12.17 1.40 -9.39
CA ALA A 28 11.83 2.75 -8.95
C ALA A 28 10.31 2.96 -8.92
N CYS A 29 9.63 2.63 -10.03
CA CYS A 29 8.18 2.76 -10.15
C CYS A 29 7.42 1.83 -9.18
N GLN A 30 7.83 0.57 -9.08
CA GLN A 30 7.21 -0.38 -8.16
C GLN A 30 7.46 -0.03 -6.69
N ALA A 31 8.63 0.53 -6.36
CA ALA A 31 8.94 0.94 -5.00
C ALA A 31 8.04 2.11 -4.56
N SER A 32 7.84 3.13 -5.41
CA SER A 32 6.95 4.24 -5.08
C SER A 32 5.50 3.78 -4.92
N ALA A 33 5.00 2.92 -5.81
CA ALA A 33 3.66 2.35 -5.68
C ALA A 33 3.50 1.49 -4.42
N ALA A 34 4.50 0.67 -4.10
CA ALA A 34 4.50 -0.15 -2.89
C ALA A 34 4.60 0.67 -1.60
N ASP A 35 5.28 1.82 -1.63
CA ASP A 35 5.37 2.71 -0.47
C ASP A 35 4.04 3.46 -0.26
N LEU A 36 3.38 3.92 -1.33
CA LEU A 36 2.05 4.53 -1.29
C LEU A 36 0.98 3.63 -0.67
N ILE A 37 0.85 2.40 -1.18
CA ILE A 37 -0.18 1.49 -0.69
C ILE A 37 0.04 1.14 0.77
N LYS A 38 1.30 1.05 1.23
CA LYS A 38 1.64 0.81 2.63
C LYS A 38 1.23 1.98 3.53
N VAL A 39 1.44 3.22 3.08
CA VAL A 39 0.98 4.41 3.83
C VAL A 39 -0.53 4.37 3.99
N ALA A 40 -1.27 4.12 2.91
CA ALA A 40 -2.74 3.97 2.96
C ALA A 40 -3.16 2.83 3.90
N MET A 41 -2.54 1.66 3.79
CA MET A 41 -2.83 0.50 4.64
C MET A 41 -2.65 0.78 6.13
N ILE A 42 -1.56 1.48 6.50
CA ILE A 42 -1.30 1.85 7.91
C ILE A 42 -2.38 2.83 8.39
N ALA A 43 -2.72 3.84 7.60
CA ALA A 43 -3.72 4.84 7.98
C ALA A 43 -5.13 4.21 8.14
N ILE A 44 -5.54 3.35 7.19
CA ILE A 44 -6.78 2.58 7.28
C ILE A 44 -6.78 1.70 8.54
N HIS A 45 -5.68 1.00 8.81
CA HIS A 45 -5.57 0.14 10.00
C HIS A 45 -5.77 0.93 11.30
N GLU A 46 -5.15 2.11 11.40
CA GLU A 46 -5.30 2.99 12.57
C GLU A 46 -6.72 3.51 12.73
N ARG A 47 -7.37 3.95 11.64
CA ARG A 47 -8.79 4.39 11.68
C ARG A 47 -9.72 3.28 12.17
N LEU A 48 -9.57 2.06 11.65
CA LEU A 48 -10.36 0.91 12.08
C LEU A 48 -10.08 0.53 13.55
N ARG A 49 -8.85 0.73 14.03
CA ARG A 49 -8.48 0.51 15.44
C ARG A 49 -9.13 1.55 16.36
N VAL A 50 -9.16 2.81 15.95
CA VAL A 50 -9.84 3.89 16.67
C VAL A 50 -11.34 3.62 16.77
N LEU A 51 -11.99 3.23 15.67
CA LEU A 51 -13.41 2.85 15.67
C LEU A 51 -13.71 1.72 16.66
N ARG A 52 -12.87 0.67 16.70
CA ARG A 52 -13.00 -0.41 17.70
C ARG A 52 -12.96 0.09 19.14
N SER A 53 -12.06 1.02 19.44
CA SER A 53 -11.80 1.46 20.81
C SER A 53 -12.94 2.29 21.42
N HIS A 54 -13.74 2.94 20.59
CA HIS A 54 -14.83 3.82 21.04
C HIS A 54 -16.12 3.05 21.40
N GLU A 55 -16.24 1.78 21.00
CA GLU A 55 -17.47 0.99 21.23
C GLU A 55 -17.20 -0.25 22.08
N ARG A 56 -17.70 -0.23 23.31
CA ARG A 56 -17.69 -1.42 24.18
C ARG A 56 -18.61 -2.49 23.58
N GLY A 57 -18.01 -3.57 23.09
CA GLY A 57 -18.72 -4.74 22.55
C GLY A 57 -18.71 -4.87 21.03
N CYS A 58 -18.10 -3.94 20.30
CA CYS A 58 -17.99 -4.04 18.84
C CYS A 58 -17.09 -5.22 18.45
N ARG A 59 -17.67 -6.21 17.75
CA ARG A 59 -16.91 -7.22 17.01
C ARG A 59 -16.33 -6.51 15.78
N MET A 60 -15.01 -6.61 15.58
CA MET A 60 -14.24 -6.02 14.46
C MET A 60 -15.06 -5.23 13.40
N PRO A 61 -15.03 -3.88 13.39
CA PRO A 61 -15.74 -3.06 12.41
C PRO A 61 -15.24 -3.37 10.99
N GLY A 62 -13.93 -3.58 10.84
CA GLY A 62 -13.34 -4.10 9.61
C GLY A 62 -11.96 -4.72 9.82
N ARG A 63 -11.60 -5.64 8.94
CA ARG A 63 -10.31 -6.33 8.90
C ARG A 63 -9.78 -6.38 7.48
N LEU A 64 -8.56 -5.89 7.28
CA LEU A 64 -7.83 -6.11 6.04
C LEU A 64 -7.43 -7.60 5.92
N LEU A 65 -7.94 -8.27 4.89
CA LEU A 65 -7.68 -9.68 4.62
C LEU A 65 -6.49 -9.87 3.68
N HIS A 66 -6.45 -9.10 2.60
CA HIS A 66 -5.45 -9.28 1.56
C HIS A 66 -5.14 -7.98 0.81
N GLN A 67 -3.92 -7.90 0.27
CA GLN A 67 -3.47 -6.83 -0.62
C GLN A 67 -3.03 -7.47 -1.94
N ILE A 68 -3.64 -7.05 -3.05
CA ILE A 68 -3.32 -7.52 -4.40
C ILE A 68 -2.87 -6.31 -5.20
N HIS A 69 -1.55 -6.12 -5.33
CA HIS A 69 -0.96 -4.95 -5.98
C HIS A 69 -1.46 -3.63 -5.35
N ASP A 70 -2.39 -2.94 -5.99
CA ASP A 70 -3.01 -1.68 -5.59
C ASP A 70 -4.43 -1.86 -5.00
N GLU A 71 -4.92 -3.10 -4.92
CA GLU A 71 -6.23 -3.44 -4.35
C GLU A 71 -6.11 -3.92 -2.90
N LEU A 72 -7.10 -3.53 -2.07
CA LEU A 72 -7.25 -3.96 -0.69
C LEU A 72 -8.56 -4.72 -0.52
N LEU A 73 -8.48 -5.96 -0.04
CA LEU A 73 -9.64 -6.78 0.30
C LEU A 73 -9.90 -6.67 1.81
N LEU A 74 -11.07 -6.15 2.18
CA LEU A 74 -11.49 -6.00 3.56
C LEU A 74 -12.76 -6.82 3.84
N GLU A 75 -12.80 -7.44 5.01
CA GLU A 75 -14.03 -7.93 5.63
C GLU A 75 -14.56 -6.84 6.55
N VAL A 76 -15.84 -6.50 6.43
CA VAL A 76 -16.47 -5.39 7.15
C VAL A 76 -17.84 -5.80 7.69
N GLU A 77 -18.25 -5.21 8.82
CA GLU A 77 -19.62 -5.34 9.30
C GLU A 77 -20.57 -4.58 8.37
N GLU A 78 -21.66 -5.22 7.93
CA GLU A 78 -22.60 -4.66 6.95
C GLU A 78 -23.18 -3.30 7.40
N ALA A 79 -23.49 -3.16 8.69
CA ALA A 79 -23.99 -1.92 9.29
C ALA A 79 -23.00 -0.74 9.21
N ARG A 80 -21.73 -1.01 8.91
CA ARG A 80 -20.62 -0.04 8.89
C ARG A 80 -20.00 0.10 7.49
N LEU A 81 -20.62 -0.51 6.48
CA LEU A 81 -20.10 -0.53 5.11
C LEU A 81 -19.79 0.87 4.60
N ASP A 82 -20.73 1.81 4.73
CA ASP A 82 -20.58 3.17 4.23
C ASP A 82 -19.48 3.94 4.97
N GLU A 83 -19.45 3.86 6.31
CA GLU A 83 -18.41 4.50 7.14
C GLU A 83 -17.01 3.99 6.77
N ILE A 84 -16.85 2.67 6.63
CA ILE A 84 -15.56 2.07 6.31
C ILE A 84 -15.16 2.37 4.87
N ARG A 85 -16.11 2.39 3.93
CA ARG A 85 -15.87 2.78 2.55
C ARG A 85 -15.33 4.20 2.48
N GLU A 86 -15.92 5.14 3.19
CA GLU A 86 -15.46 6.53 3.24
C GLU A 86 -14.03 6.64 3.81
N ILE A 87 -13.73 5.91 4.89
CA ILE A 87 -12.38 5.84 5.46
C ILE A 87 -11.38 5.31 4.42
N VAL A 88 -11.68 4.18 3.77
CA VAL A 88 -10.77 3.57 2.80
C VAL A 88 -10.51 4.53 1.63
N VAL A 89 -11.55 5.14 1.06
CA VAL A 89 -11.41 6.10 -0.05
C VAL A 89 -10.59 7.31 0.39
N SER A 90 -10.90 7.89 1.55
CA SER A 90 -10.19 9.07 2.05
C SER A 90 -8.70 8.79 2.28
N GLU A 91 -8.35 7.68 2.93
CA GLU A 91 -6.96 7.35 3.26
C GLU A 91 -6.16 6.93 2.01
N MET A 92 -6.78 6.27 1.02
CA MET A 92 -6.14 5.98 -0.26
C MET A 92 -5.85 7.24 -1.08
N VAL A 93 -6.78 8.20 -1.12
CA VAL A 93 -6.57 9.50 -1.79
C VAL A 93 -5.50 10.34 -1.07
N ALA A 94 -5.56 10.40 0.26
CA ALA A 94 -4.59 11.15 1.06
C ALA A 94 -3.16 10.64 0.89
N ALA A 95 -2.97 9.32 0.80
CA ALA A 95 -1.67 8.72 0.52
C ALA A 95 -1.09 9.19 -0.83
N GLY A 96 -1.94 9.32 -1.87
CA GLY A 96 -1.53 9.82 -3.18
C GLY A 96 -1.19 11.32 -3.18
N ALA A 97 -1.93 12.13 -2.41
CA ALA A 97 -1.70 13.58 -2.33
C ALA A 97 -0.39 13.97 -1.62
N GLY A 98 0.10 13.14 -0.69
CA GLY A 98 1.34 13.37 0.05
C GLY A 98 2.65 13.20 -0.74
N LEU A 99 2.57 12.88 -2.04
CA LEU A 99 3.73 12.72 -2.93
C LEU A 99 4.11 13.95 -3.75
N HIS A 100 3.35 15.05 -3.65
CA HIS A 100 3.58 16.29 -4.39
C HIS A 100 4.24 17.38 -3.54
#